data_AF-H5SKT8-F1
#
_entry.id   AF-H5SKT8-F1
#
_cell.length_a   1.000
_cell.length_b   1.000
_cell.length_c   1.000
_cell.angle_alpha   90.00
_cell.angle_beta   90.00
_cell.angle_gamma   90.00
#
_symmetry.space_group_name_H-M   'P 1'
#
loop_
_entity.id
_entity.type
_entity.pdbx_description
1 polymer ?
#
loop_
_entity_poly.entity_id
_entity_poly.type
_entity_poly.pdbx_seq_one_letter_code
_entity_poly.pdbx_strand_id
1 'polypeptide(L)'
;IYRALKPFRERVLLVGWVATESEVARAQIDRYRRELRFIQPMLDGHALKAMGLEPGPQFSRILERLRAARLDGEVTSEEEERALVQALISAQ
;
A
#
# COMPACT_ATOMS: atom_id res chain seq x y z
N ILE A 1 -6.91 0.57 -8.04
CA ILE A 1 -6.97 -0.91 -8.14
C ILE A 1 -6.72 -1.61 -6.80
N TYR A 2 -5.58 -1.39 -6.13
CA TYR A 2 -5.25 -2.07 -4.87
C TYR A 2 -6.38 -2.05 -3.82
N ARG A 3 -6.92 -0.87 -3.50
CA ARG A 3 -8.01 -0.74 -2.49
C ARG A 3 -9.28 -1.50 -2.87
N ALA A 4 -9.61 -1.54 -4.16
CA ALA A 4 -10.80 -2.24 -4.65
C ALA A 4 -10.63 -3.76 -4.58
N LEU A 5 -9.42 -4.27 -4.79
CA LEU A 5 -9.17 -5.72 -4.82
C LEU A 5 -8.74 -6.32 -3.47
N LYS A 6 -8.16 -5.50 -2.58
CA LYS A 6 -7.72 -5.88 -1.22
C LYS A 6 -8.76 -6.66 -0.40
N PRO A 7 -10.07 -6.35 -0.45
CA PRO A 7 -11.06 -7.08 0.36
C PRO A 7 -11.33 -8.51 -0.09
N PHE A 8 -10.96 -8.87 -1.33
CA PHE A 8 -11.31 -10.17 -1.90
C PHE A 8 -10.23 -11.22 -1.63
N ARG A 9 -10.68 -12.45 -1.35
CA ARG A 9 -9.80 -13.62 -1.19
C ARG A 9 -9.24 -14.06 -2.56
N GLU A 10 -8.10 -14.75 -2.55
CA GLU A 10 -7.43 -15.25 -3.77
C GLU A 10 -8.38 -16.01 -4.71
N ARG A 11 -9.24 -16.90 -4.17
CA ARG A 11 -10.19 -17.68 -4.98
C ARG A 11 -11.21 -16.79 -5.70
N VAL A 12 -11.66 -15.71 -5.07
CA VAL A 12 -12.61 -14.75 -5.68
C VAL A 12 -11.94 -13.99 -6.81
N LEU A 13 -10.68 -13.58 -6.61
CA LEU A 13 -9.89 -12.92 -7.65
C LEU A 13 -9.63 -13.86 -8.84
N LEU A 14 -9.37 -15.15 -8.60
CA LEU A 14 -9.19 -16.13 -9.67
C LEU A 14 -10.47 -16.32 -10.50
N VAL A 15 -11.63 -16.46 -9.84
CA VAL A 15 -12.92 -16.55 -10.54
C VAL A 15 -13.18 -15.28 -11.35
N GLY A 16 -12.96 -14.10 -10.77
CA GLY A 16 -13.12 -12.83 -11.49
C GLY A 16 -12.18 -12.70 -12.70
N TRP A 17 -10.95 -13.23 -12.59
CA TRP A 17 -9.97 -13.23 -13.69
C TRP A 17 -10.38 -14.15 -14.85
N VAL A 18 -10.94 -15.34 -14.55
CA VAL A 18 -11.42 -16.30 -15.57
C VAL A 18 -12.74 -15.83 -16.20
N ALA A 19 -13.65 -15.27 -15.39
CA ALA A 19 -15.00 -14.93 -15.83
C ALA A 19 -15.13 -13.58 -16.55
N THR A 20 -14.13 -12.69 -16.42
CA THR A 20 -14.19 -11.37 -17.08
C THR A 20 -13.92 -11.46 -18.57
N GLU A 21 -14.77 -10.81 -19.37
CA GLU A 21 -14.54 -10.56 -20.80
C GLU A 21 -13.70 -9.29 -21.05
N SER A 22 -13.57 -8.42 -20.04
CA SER A 22 -12.73 -7.22 -20.14
C SER A 22 -11.25 -7.55 -19.96
N GLU A 23 -10.47 -7.36 -21.02
CA GLU A 23 -9.00 -7.49 -20.98
C GLU A 23 -8.38 -6.52 -19.97
N VAL A 24 -8.93 -5.30 -19.84
CA VAL A 24 -8.47 -4.32 -18.85
C VAL A 24 -8.68 -4.85 -17.44
N ALA A 25 -9.87 -5.37 -17.13
CA ALA A 25 -10.12 -5.94 -15.80
C ALA A 25 -9.24 -7.16 -15.53
N ARG A 26 -9.03 -8.03 -16.53
CA ARG A 26 -8.15 -9.19 -16.44
C ARG A 26 -6.72 -8.77 -16.12
N ALA A 27 -6.18 -7.79 -16.83
CA ALA A 27 -4.84 -7.24 -16.59
C ALA A 27 -4.71 -6.59 -15.22
N GLN A 28 -5.73 -5.87 -14.73
CA GLN A 28 -5.70 -5.25 -13.41
C GLN A 28 -5.75 -6.26 -12.26
N ILE A 29 -6.56 -7.31 -12.39
CA ILE A 29 -6.59 -8.41 -11.40
C ILE A 29 -5.23 -9.11 -11.37
N ASP A 30 -4.67 -9.37 -12.55
CA ASP A 30 -3.38 -10.01 -12.69
C ASP A 30 -2.23 -9.19 -12.07
N ARG A 31 -2.16 -7.89 -12.41
CA ARG A 31 -1.20 -6.95 -11.82
C ARG A 31 -1.33 -6.86 -10.31
N TYR A 32 -2.57 -6.84 -9.79
CA TYR A 32 -2.77 -6.86 -8.34
C TYR A 32 -2.23 -8.13 -7.70
N ARG A 33 -2.50 -9.30 -8.29
CA ARG A 33 -2.08 -10.60 -7.77
C ARG A 33 -0.56 -10.78 -7.78
N ARG A 34 0.13 -10.26 -8.81
CA ARG A 34 1.58 -10.44 -8.99
C ARG A 34 2.43 -9.35 -8.35
N GLU A 35 1.92 -8.11 -8.29
CA GLU A 35 2.72 -6.94 -7.92
C GLU A 35 2.08 -6.16 -6.78
N LEU A 36 0.91 -5.54 -7.01
CA LEU A 36 0.40 -4.48 -6.13
C LEU A 36 0.14 -4.97 -4.70
N ARG A 37 -0.27 -6.23 -4.53
CA ARG A 37 -0.54 -6.78 -3.19
C ARG A 37 0.70 -6.94 -2.32
N PHE A 38 1.87 -7.04 -2.94
CA PHE A 38 3.16 -7.25 -2.27
C PHE A 38 3.90 -5.94 -2.02
N ILE A 39 3.42 -4.81 -2.55
CA ILE A 39 4.00 -3.50 -2.27
C ILE A 39 3.71 -3.14 -0.80
N GLN A 40 4.78 -3.01 -0.04
CA GLN A 40 4.79 -2.66 1.38
C GLN A 40 5.68 -1.43 1.58
N PRO A 41 5.35 -0.54 2.52
CA PRO A 41 6.31 0.42 3.04
C PRO A 41 7.61 -0.28 3.45
N MET A 42 8.75 0.37 3.25
CA MET A 42 10.03 -0.06 3.82
C MET A 42 10.07 0.22 5.33
N LEU A 43 9.47 1.33 5.76
CA LEU A 43 9.30 1.64 7.17
C LEU A 43 8.19 0.78 7.79
N ASP A 44 8.49 0.19 8.94
CA ASP A 44 7.54 -0.54 9.75
C ASP A 44 7.17 0.23 11.03
N GLY A 45 6.33 -0.37 11.88
CA GLY A 45 5.95 0.25 13.15
C GLY A 45 7.14 0.50 14.10
N HIS A 46 8.19 -0.34 14.05
CA HIS A 46 9.38 -0.13 14.87
C HIS A 46 10.15 1.11 14.42
N ALA A 47 10.28 1.30 13.10
CA ALA A 47 10.89 2.50 12.53
C ALA A 47 10.11 3.76 12.90
N LEU A 48 8.77 3.73 12.85
CA LEU A 48 7.94 4.85 13.29
C LEU A 48 8.14 5.16 14.78
N LYS A 49 8.21 4.14 15.63
CA LYS A 49 8.50 4.32 17.06
C LYS A 49 9.89 4.92 17.30
N ALA A 50 10.90 4.48 16.54
CA ALA A 50 12.25 5.04 16.61
C ALA A 50 12.33 6.50 16.14
N MET A 51 11.37 6.94 15.31
CA MET A 51 11.21 8.34 14.90
C MET A 51 10.49 9.22 15.96
N GLY A 52 10.17 8.66 17.13
CA GLY A 52 9.54 9.39 18.24
C GLY A 52 8.01 9.42 18.18
N LEU A 53 7.39 8.58 17.36
CA LEU A 53 5.93 8.49 17.29
C LEU A 53 5.38 7.55 18.36
N GLU A 54 4.31 7.99 19.03
CA GLU A 54 3.59 7.18 20.01
C GLU A 54 2.73 6.10 19.31
N PRO A 55 2.76 4.84 19.77
CA PRO A 55 1.93 3.78 19.22
C PRO A 55 0.44 4.12 19.30
N GLY A 56 -0.30 3.91 18.22
CA GLY A 56 -1.75 4.14 18.19
C GLY A 56 -2.36 4.14 16.80
N PRO A 57 -3.62 4.57 16.64
CA PRO A 57 -4.32 4.63 15.35
C PRO A 57 -3.56 5.44 14.28
N GLN A 58 -2.72 6.38 14.69
CA GLN A 58 -1.85 7.16 13.81
C GLN A 58 -0.81 6.31 13.07
N PHE A 59 -0.30 5.24 13.67
CA PHE A 59 0.63 4.33 12.99
C PHE A 59 -0.03 3.69 11.77
N SER A 60 -1.24 3.17 11.95
CA SER A 60 -1.99 2.57 10.83
C SER A 60 -2.23 3.59 9.72
N ARG A 61 -2.58 4.85 10.05
CA ARG A 61 -2.77 5.92 9.06
C ARG A 61 -1.48 6.25 8.30
N ILE A 62 -0.36 6.35 9.01
CA ILE A 62 0.95 6.64 8.42
C ILE A 62 1.39 5.49 7.50
N LEU A 63 1.33 4.24 7.98
CA LEU A 63 1.69 3.06 7.19
C LEU A 63 0.78 2.89 5.96
N GLU A 64 -0.51 3.20 6.07
CA GLU A 64 -1.42 3.21 4.92
C GLU A 64 -1.08 4.31 3.91
N ARG A 65 -0.69 5.51 4.38
CA ARG A 65 -0.25 6.61 3.52
C ARG A 65 1.07 6.30 2.82
N LEU A 66 2.03 5.68 3.51
CA LEU A 66 3.28 5.22 2.92
C LEU A 66 3.04 4.14 1.86
N ARG A 67 2.15 3.18 2.13
CA ARG A 67 1.82 2.15 1.14
C ARG A 67 1.17 2.78 -0.09
N ALA A 68 0.27 3.75 0.10
CA ALA A 68 -0.33 4.49 -1.01
C ALA A 68 0.75 5.23 -1.81
N ALA A 69 1.66 5.95 -1.14
CA ALA A 69 2.78 6.65 -1.79
C ALA A 69 3.61 5.72 -2.68
N ARG A 70 3.94 4.52 -2.17
CA ARG A 70 4.67 3.52 -2.97
C ARG A 70 3.86 2.98 -4.15
N LEU A 71 2.58 2.70 -3.95
CA LEU A 71 1.68 2.22 -5.01
C LEU A 71 1.52 3.24 -6.13
N ASP A 72 1.53 4.53 -5.77
CA ASP A 72 1.40 5.66 -6.69
C ASP A 72 2.76 6.08 -7.28
N GLY A 73 3.87 5.51 -6.80
CA GLY A 73 5.23 5.82 -7.25
C GLY A 73 5.78 7.14 -6.72
N GLU A 74 5.13 7.74 -5.72
CA GLU A 74 5.56 8.98 -5.07
C GLU A 74 6.84 8.79 -4.24
N VAL A 75 7.04 7.58 -3.71
CA VAL A 75 8.23 7.19 -2.96
C VAL A 75 8.69 5.80 -3.37
N THR A 76 10.00 5.64 -3.46
CA THR A 76 10.69 4.45 -3.95
C THR A 76 11.80 3.99 -3.00
N SER A 77 12.33 4.88 -2.16
CA SER A 77 13.35 4.57 -1.14
C SER A 77 12.86 4.71 0.30
N GLU A 78 13.65 4.20 1.24
CA GLU A 78 13.39 4.37 2.66
C GLU A 78 13.55 5.83 3.09
N GLU A 79 14.53 6.54 2.51
CA GLU A 79 14.78 7.96 2.78
C GLU A 79 13.59 8.83 2.38
N GLU A 80 12.99 8.55 1.23
CA GLU A 80 11.78 9.24 0.75
C GLU A 80 10.58 8.95 1.66
N GLU A 81 10.43 7.70 2.12
CA GLU A 81 9.43 7.35 3.12
C GLU A 81 9.62 8.11 4.43
N ARG A 82 10.86 8.23 4.93
CA ARG A 82 11.17 8.98 6.15
C ARG A 82 10.83 10.46 5.98
N ALA A 83 11.17 11.05 4.84
CA ALA A 83 10.82 12.43 4.52
C ALA A 83 9.30 12.64 4.49
N LEU A 84 8.56 11.71 3.89
CA LEU A 84 7.10 11.74 3.88
C LEU A 84 6.51 11.62 5.29
N VAL A 85 7.04 10.74 6.14
CA VAL A 85 6.61 10.64 7.55
C VAL A 85 6.83 11.97 8.28
N GLN A 86 8.01 12.59 8.14
CA GLN A 86 8.29 13.88 8.77
C GLN A 86 7.34 14.99 8.29
N ALA A 87 7.04 15.04 6.99
CA ALA A 87 6.09 15.98 6.44
C ALA A 87 4.68 15.79 7.03
N LEU A 88 4.22 14.54 7.18
CA LEU A 88 2.92 14.21 7.78
C LEU A 88 2.82 14.63 9.25
N ILE A 89 3.92 14.57 10.00
CA ILE A 89 3.99 14.97 11.41
C ILE A 89 3.97 16.50 11.52
N SER A 90 4.71 17.21 10.67
CA SER A 90 4.76 18.68 10.68
C SER A 90 3.46 19.36 10.24
N ALA A 91 2.60 18.63 9.52
CA ALA A 91 1.33 19.13 9.02
C ALA A 91 0.15 18.94 10.00
N GLN A 92 0.44 18.53 11.24
CA GLN A 92 -0.52 18.21 12.30
C GLN A 92 -0.35 19.13 13.50
#